data_AF-A0A8S3WFK8-F1
#
_entry.id   AF-A0A8S3WFK8-F1
#
_cell.length_a   1.000
_cell.length_b   1.000
_cell.length_c   1.000
_cell.angle_alpha   90.00
_cell.angle_beta   90.00
_cell.angle_gamma   90.00
#
_symmetry.space_group_name_H-M   'P 1'
#
loop_
_entity.id
_entity.type
_entity.pdbx_description
1 polymer ?
#
loop_
_entity_poly.entity_id
_entity_poly.type
_entity_poly.pdbx_seq_one_letter_code
_entity_poly.pdbx_strand_id
1 'polypeptide(L)'
;MQKLTECIDDLKQRIAAWGKWIRRYTDRSTRFNQNRLFQNDQKRLYKSLERPIVRGTGPAPNQADTVVFWRGLWSEPVNHSEGPWKEVEVSQCAGITPMDPFIITPDDVAEAVRRAPN
;
A
#
# COMPACT_ATOMS: atom_id res chain seq x y z
N MET A 1 -34.45 39.77 -11.86
CA MET A 1 -33.66 38.57 -12.22
C MET A 1 -32.28 38.57 -11.56
N GLN A 2 -31.48 39.62 -11.70
CA GLN A 2 -30.09 39.70 -11.18
C GLN A 2 -29.95 39.59 -9.64
N LYS A 3 -30.85 40.22 -8.88
CA LYS A 3 -30.86 40.10 -7.40
C LYS A 3 -31.18 38.69 -6.89
N LEU A 4 -31.96 37.90 -7.65
CA LEU A 4 -32.33 36.54 -7.26
C LEU A 4 -31.14 35.59 -7.46
N THR A 5 -30.41 35.75 -8.56
CA THR A 5 -29.21 34.96 -8.83
C THR A 5 -28.10 35.23 -7.82
N GLU A 6 -27.90 36.50 -7.43
CA GLU A 6 -26.94 36.88 -6.38
C GLU A 6 -27.27 36.25 -5.02
N CYS A 7 -28.56 36.24 -4.63
CA CYS A 7 -29.00 35.61 -3.39
C CYS A 7 -28.78 34.09 -3.40
N ILE A 8 -29.06 33.43 -4.53
CA ILE A 8 -28.82 32.00 -4.69
C ILE A 8 -27.32 31.69 -4.62
N ASP A 9 -26.48 32.51 -5.24
CA ASP A 9 -25.03 32.30 -5.23
C ASP A 9 -24.42 32.55 -3.84
N ASP A 10 -24.90 33.53 -3.07
CA ASP A 10 -24.51 33.71 -1.66
C ASP A 10 -24.84 32.48 -0.82
N LEU A 11 -26.06 31.94 -0.97
CA LEU A 11 -26.47 30.72 -0.25
C LEU A 11 -25.61 29.51 -0.62
N LYS A 12 -25.29 29.32 -1.91
CA LYS A 12 -24.39 28.26 -2.36
C LYS A 12 -22.98 28.43 -1.78
N GLN A 13 -22.44 29.64 -1.79
CA GLN A 13 -21.12 29.94 -1.24
C GLN A 13 -21.07 29.65 0.27
N ARG A 14 -22.12 30.04 1.00
CA ARG A 14 -22.25 29.75 2.44
C ARG A 14 -22.30 28.24 2.68
N ILE A 15 -23.16 27.49 1.99
CA ILE A 15 -23.24 26.03 2.14
C ILE A 15 -21.89 25.38 1.85
N ALA A 16 -21.22 25.79 0.78
CA ALA A 16 -19.89 25.29 0.43
C ALA A 16 -18.85 25.61 1.51
N ALA A 17 -18.89 26.82 2.09
CA ALA A 17 -18.04 27.20 3.21
C ALA A 17 -18.30 26.30 4.43
N TRP A 18 -19.56 26.15 4.86
CA TRP A 18 -19.92 25.27 5.98
C TRP A 18 -19.47 23.82 5.75
N GLY A 19 -19.64 23.29 4.53
CA GLY A 19 -19.14 21.97 4.16
C GLY A 19 -17.62 21.84 4.30
N LYS A 20 -16.86 22.85 3.86
CA LYS A 20 -15.40 22.91 4.04
C LYS A 20 -15.01 22.96 5.51
N TRP A 21 -15.73 23.72 6.33
CA TRP A 21 -15.46 23.81 7.77
C TRP A 21 -15.68 22.49 8.48
N ILE A 22 -16.81 21.82 8.20
CA ILE A 22 -17.10 20.48 8.75
C ILE A 22 -15.99 19.50 8.35
N ARG A 23 -15.65 19.44 7.05
CA ARG A 23 -14.60 18.55 6.55
C ARG A 23 -13.24 18.81 7.21
N ARG A 24 -12.87 20.08 7.35
CA ARG A 24 -11.62 20.46 8.02
C ARG A 24 -11.60 20.00 9.47
N TYR A 25 -12.72 20.15 10.18
CA TYR A 25 -12.84 19.74 11.57
C TYR A 25 -12.77 18.23 11.72
N THR A 26 -13.48 17.48 10.87
CA THR A 26 -13.42 16.01 10.86
C THR A 26 -12.01 15.52 10.53
N ASP A 27 -11.35 16.09 9.52
CA ASP A 27 -9.99 15.71 9.13
C ASP A 27 -9.00 15.98 10.27
N ARG A 28 -9.11 17.13 10.94
CA ARG A 28 -8.28 17.46 12.11
C ARG A 28 -8.47 16.45 13.24
N SER A 29 -9.72 16.12 13.57
CA SER A 29 -10.04 15.15 14.63
C SER A 29 -9.49 13.77 14.29
N THR A 30 -9.70 13.30 13.05
CA THR A 30 -9.17 12.02 12.56
C THR A 30 -7.64 11.97 12.67
N ARG A 31 -6.94 12.99 12.16
CA ARG A 31 -5.47 13.06 12.24
C ARG A 31 -4.97 13.06 13.68
N PHE A 32 -5.63 13.81 14.57
CA PHE A 32 -5.27 13.83 15.99
C PHE A 32 -5.37 12.43 16.61
N ASN A 33 -6.47 11.73 16.37
CA ASN A 33 -6.69 10.38 16.88
C ASN A 33 -5.70 9.36 16.29
N GLN A 34 -5.46 9.43 14.97
CA GLN A 34 -4.49 8.57 14.29
C GLN A 34 -3.06 8.80 14.79
N ASN A 35 -2.64 10.05 14.97
CA ASN A 35 -1.31 10.37 15.50
C ASN A 35 -1.14 9.90 16.94
N ARG A 36 -2.17 10.05 17.77
CA ARG A 36 -2.16 9.54 19.14
C ARG A 36 -2.08 8.01 19.18
N LEU A 37 -2.80 7.32 18.28
CA LEU A 37 -2.69 5.88 18.13
C LEU A 37 -1.30 5.48 17.61
N PHE A 38 -0.71 6.22 16.67
CA PHE A 38 0.65 5.96 16.20
C PHE A 38 1.69 6.01 17.32
N GLN A 39 1.55 6.95 18.26
CA GLN A 39 2.49 7.09 19.38
C GLN A 39 2.27 6.02 20.46
N ASN A 40 1.02 5.67 20.75
CA ASN A 40 0.70 4.81 21.90
C ASN A 40 0.48 3.33 21.54
N ASP A 41 -0.07 3.04 20.35
CA ASP A 41 -0.44 1.69 19.90
C ASP A 41 -0.51 1.62 18.36
N GLN A 42 0.67 1.46 17.74
CA GLN A 42 0.80 1.36 16.28
C GLN A 42 0.01 0.19 15.71
N LYS A 43 -0.10 -0.94 16.45
CA LYS A 43 -0.82 -2.12 16.00
C LYS A 43 -2.30 -1.83 15.80
N ARG A 44 -2.91 -1.08 16.72
CA ARG A 44 -4.31 -0.63 16.56
C ARG A 44 -4.49 0.33 15.41
N LEU A 45 -3.55 1.25 15.19
CA LEU A 45 -3.60 2.12 14.03
C LEU A 45 -3.59 1.32 12.73
N TYR A 46 -2.63 0.42 12.55
CA TYR A 46 -2.53 -0.37 11.31
C TYR A 46 -3.76 -1.25 11.09
N LYS A 47 -4.29 -1.90 12.14
CA LYS A 47 -5.57 -2.62 12.06
C LYS A 47 -6.75 -1.75 11.64
N SER A 48 -6.76 -0.47 12.01
CA SER A 48 -7.82 0.47 11.59
C SER A 48 -7.65 0.95 10.14
N LEU A 49 -6.43 0.89 9.61
CA LEU A 49 -6.09 1.24 8.22
C LEU A 49 -6.24 0.03 7.28
N GLU A 50 -6.15 -1.19 7.82
CA GLU A 50 -6.48 -2.41 7.09
C GLU A 50 -7.91 -2.28 6.55
N ARG A 51 -8.05 -2.36 5.22
CA ARG A 51 -9.37 -2.53 4.62
C ARG A 51 -9.94 -3.85 5.15
N PRO A 52 -11.27 -3.97 5.35
CA PRO A 52 -11.86 -5.28 5.63
C PRO A 52 -11.31 -6.24 4.60
N ILE A 53 -10.75 -7.36 5.07
CA ILE A 53 -10.18 -8.40 4.22
C ILE A 53 -11.22 -8.63 3.12
N VAL A 54 -10.87 -8.24 1.89
CA VAL A 54 -11.64 -8.64 0.72
C VAL A 54 -11.37 -10.13 0.66
N ARG A 55 -12.15 -10.92 1.41
CA ARG A 55 -12.20 -12.35 1.22
C ARG A 55 -12.66 -12.49 -0.20
N GLY A 56 -11.76 -12.91 -1.09
CA GLY A 56 -12.11 -13.16 -2.48
C GLY A 56 -13.39 -13.97 -2.48
N THR A 57 -14.46 -13.42 -3.03
CA THR A 57 -15.75 -14.09 -3.14
C THR A 57 -15.72 -15.18 -4.21
N GLY A 58 -14.61 -15.32 -4.92
CA GLY A 58 -14.37 -16.35 -5.91
C GLY A 58 -13.87 -17.66 -5.30
N PRO A 59 -14.00 -18.78 -6.03
CA PRO A 59 -13.39 -20.04 -5.66
C PRO A 59 -11.87 -19.88 -5.55
N ALA A 60 -11.24 -20.64 -4.65
CA ALA A 60 -9.79 -20.71 -4.56
C ALA A 60 -9.23 -21.14 -5.94
N PRO A 61 -8.15 -20.50 -6.42
CA PRO A 61 -7.54 -20.87 -7.69
C PRO A 61 -7.03 -22.30 -7.64
N ASN A 62 -7.12 -23.01 -8.76
CA ASN A 62 -6.54 -24.34 -8.87
C ASN A 62 -5.00 -24.24 -8.80
N GLN A 63 -4.34 -25.33 -8.41
CA GLN A 63 -2.88 -25.43 -8.38
C GLN A 63 -2.28 -25.12 -9.76
N ALA A 64 -2.90 -25.62 -10.83
CA ALA A 64 -2.44 -25.37 -12.20
C ALA A 64 -2.46 -23.87 -12.54
N ASP A 65 -3.56 -23.18 -12.22
CA ASP A 65 -3.71 -21.74 -12.49
C ASP A 65 -2.70 -20.91 -11.70
N THR A 66 -2.43 -21.32 -10.46
CA THR A 66 -1.44 -20.68 -9.59
C THR A 66 -0.03 -20.81 -10.16
N VAL A 67 0.34 -22.01 -10.63
CA VAL A 67 1.65 -22.24 -11.26
C VAL A 67 1.79 -21.44 -12.55
N VAL A 68 0.76 -21.40 -13.39
CA VAL A 68 0.77 -20.62 -14.64
C VAL A 68 0.92 -19.14 -14.35
N PHE A 69 0.17 -18.61 -13.37
CA PHE A 69 0.25 -17.21 -12.96
C PHE A 69 1.67 -16.81 -12.51
N TRP A 70 2.23 -17.53 -11.53
CA TRP A 70 3.56 -17.21 -11.00
C TRP A 70 4.67 -17.44 -12.03
N ARG A 71 4.54 -18.51 -12.84
CA ARG A 71 5.46 -18.75 -13.94
C ARG A 71 5.45 -17.59 -14.92
N GLY A 72 4.27 -17.12 -15.34
CA GLY A 72 4.14 -15.99 -16.26
C GLY A 72 4.75 -14.70 -15.70
N LEU A 73 4.52 -14.43 -14.41
CA LEU A 73 5.08 -13.25 -13.74
C LEU A 73 6.62 -13.25 -13.71
N TRP A 74 7.24 -14.42 -13.51
CA TRP A 74 8.69 -14.54 -13.37
C TRP A 74 9.42 -14.94 -14.66
N SER A 75 8.72 -15.46 -15.66
CA SER A 75 9.31 -15.89 -16.92
C SER A 75 9.68 -14.73 -17.83
N GLU A 76 9.02 -13.59 -17.69
CA GLU A 76 9.31 -12.40 -18.48
C GLU A 76 10.25 -11.47 -17.70
N PRO A 77 11.52 -11.32 -18.12
CA PRO A 77 12.40 -10.32 -17.54
C PRO A 77 11.88 -8.93 -17.90
N VAL A 78 11.21 -8.28 -16.94
CA VAL A 78 10.77 -6.89 -17.09
C VAL A 78 11.97 -5.98 -16.84
N ASN A 79 12.38 -5.24 -17.87
CA ASN A 79 13.35 -4.15 -17.70
C ASN A 79 12.62 -2.96 -17.05
N HIS A 80 12.78 -2.82 -15.73
CA HIS A 80 12.34 -1.62 -15.04
C HIS A 80 13.26 -0.45 -15.40
N SER A 81 12.69 0.73 -15.65
CA SER A 81 13.48 1.96 -15.73
C SER A 81 14.03 2.27 -14.34
N GLU A 82 15.30 1.96 -14.12
CA GLU A 82 15.95 2.19 -12.84
C GLU A 82 16.11 3.69 -12.61
N GLY A 83 15.83 4.14 -11.38
CA GLY A 83 15.99 5.54 -11.01
C GLY A 83 17.43 5.85 -10.57
N PRO A 84 17.83 7.14 -10.54
CA PRO A 84 19.19 7.55 -10.15
C PRO A 84 19.58 7.17 -8.71
N TRP A 85 18.60 6.80 -7.88
CA TRP A 85 18.83 6.32 -6.51
C TRP A 85 19.62 5.01 -6.45
N LYS A 86 19.57 4.17 -7.50
CA LYS A 86 20.30 2.90 -7.52
C LYS A 86 21.81 3.11 -7.51
N GLU A 87 22.30 4.08 -8.27
CA GLU A 87 23.73 4.43 -8.32
C GLU A 87 24.22 4.95 -6.96
N VAL A 88 23.37 5.71 -6.26
CA VAL A 88 23.64 6.18 -4.91
C VAL A 88 23.80 4.99 -3.96
N GLU A 89 22.89 4.02 -4.01
CA GLU A 89 22.94 2.83 -3.15
C GLU A 89 24.16 1.96 -3.46
N VAL A 90 24.46 1.72 -4.75
CA VAL A 90 25.65 0.96 -5.19
C VAL A 90 26.93 1.63 -4.68
N SER A 91 26.98 2.97 -4.72
CA SER A 91 28.13 3.73 -4.19
C SER A 91 28.27 3.59 -2.67
N GLN A 92 27.17 3.60 -1.93
CA GLN A 92 27.17 3.38 -0.48
C GLN A 92 27.61 1.95 -0.12
N CYS A 93 27.24 0.96 -0.94
CA CYS A 93 27.60 -0.43 -0.73
C CYS A 93 28.98 -0.83 -1.29
N ALA A 94 29.72 0.08 -1.95
CA ALA A 94 30.99 -0.24 -2.60
C ALA A 94 32.07 -0.81 -1.66
N GLY A 95 32.00 -0.50 -0.36
CA GLY A 95 32.91 -1.01 0.67
C GLY A 95 32.47 -2.35 1.28
N ILE A 96 31.31 -2.89 0.91
CA ILE A 96 30.75 -4.12 1.47
C ILE A 96 31.17 -5.29 0.58
N THR A 97 31.75 -6.33 1.17
CA THR A 97 32.07 -7.56 0.45
C THR A 97 30.77 -8.22 -0.05
N PRO A 98 30.63 -8.48 -1.36
CA PRO A 98 29.47 -9.18 -1.89
C PRO A 98 29.31 -10.56 -1.24
N MET A 99 28.07 -10.98 -1.02
CA MET A 99 27.76 -12.34 -0.57
C MET A 99 28.20 -13.34 -1.65
N ASP A 100 28.78 -14.46 -1.21
CA ASP A 100 29.13 -15.55 -2.12
C ASP A 100 27.91 -16.04 -2.91
N PRO A 101 28.08 -16.45 -4.18
CA PRO A 101 26.98 -16.99 -4.97
C PRO A 101 26.35 -18.19 -4.26
N PHE A 102 25.07 -18.09 -3.92
CA PHE A 102 24.29 -19.17 -3.33
C PHE A 102 23.33 -19.73 -4.38
N ILE A 103 23.38 -21.05 -4.60
CA ILE A 103 22.46 -21.74 -5.50
C ILE A 103 21.35 -22.37 -4.66
N ILE A 104 20.11 -21.90 -4.87
CA ILE A 104 18.94 -22.49 -4.23
C ILE A 104 18.66 -23.85 -4.88
N THR A 105 18.70 -24.91 -4.09
CA THR A 105 18.40 -26.28 -4.52
C THR A 105 16.93 -26.64 -4.31
N PRO A 106 16.41 -27.68 -4.98
CA PRO A 106 15.05 -28.16 -4.73
C PRO A 106 14.81 -28.57 -3.26
N ASP A 107 15.84 -29.06 -2.58
CA ASP A 107 15.75 -29.48 -1.18
C ASP A 107 15.56 -28.27 -0.24
N ASP A 108 16.22 -27.14 -0.52
CA ASP A 108 16.04 -25.88 0.21
C ASP A 108 14.59 -25.40 0.12
N VAL A 109 13.98 -25.52 -1.07
CA VAL A 109 12.58 -25.18 -1.31
C VAL A 109 11.66 -26.13 -0.56
N ALA A 110 11.93 -27.44 -0.61
CA ALA A 110 11.13 -28.44 0.09
C ALA A 110 11.16 -28.25 1.61
N GLU A 111 12.31 -27.89 2.18
CA GLU A 111 12.44 -27.58 3.59
C GLU A 111 11.71 -26.29 3.99
N ALA A 112 11.81 -25.24 3.18
CA ALA A 112 11.11 -23.98 3.42
C ALA A 112 9.59 -24.19 3.44
N VAL A 113 9.04 -24.95 2.47
CA VAL A 113 7.61 -25.27 2.40
C VAL A 113 7.16 -26.05 3.64
N ARG A 114 7.97 -27.00 4.11
CA ARG A 114 7.65 -27.80 5.32
C ARG A 114 7.53 -26.95 6.58
N ARG A 115 8.31 -25.87 6.66
CA ARG A 115 8.35 -24.96 7.82
C ARG A 115 7.32 -23.83 7.72
N ALA A 116 6.67 -23.64 6.57
CA ALA A 116 5.66 -22.62 6.39
C ALA A 116 4.38 -22.99 7.18
N PRO A 117 3.84 -22.07 8.01
CA PRO A 117 2.54 -22.30 8.64
C PRO A 117 1.44 -22.32 7.57
N ASN A 118 0.56 -23.33 7.64
CA ASN A 118 -0.62 -23.46 6.78
C ASN A 118 -1.62 -22.32 6.99
#